data_AF-A0A838PFL5-F1
#
_entry.id   AF-A0A838PFL5-F1
#
_cell.length_a   1.000
_cell.length_b   1.000
_cell.length_c   1.000
_cell.angle_alpha   90.00
_cell.angle_beta   90.00
_cell.angle_gamma   90.00
#
_symmetry.space_group_name_H-M   'P 1'
#
loop_
_entity.id
_entity.type
_entity.pdbx_description
1 polymer ?
#
loop_
_entity_poly.entity_id
_entity_poly.type
_entity_poly.pdbx_seq_one_letter_code
_entity_poly.pdbx_strand_id
1 'polypeptide(L)'
;MLLLALLALVPLLPNLPFIAVAKLAIWKRILACLYGGLYEEILTRLFLVTLIAWLANKALRKSNARLSPAAFWISNLVVAILFGLGHLPSASLVMPITPLVVAVALSFNGIAAVVFGVLYRKRGLEAAMVAHFTADFVIYVVGPAFIATLNPVPIRTDS
;
A
#
# COMPACT_ATOMS: atom_id res chain seq x y z
N MET A 1 10.64 -4.90 -9.93
CA MET A 1 11.55 -4.31 -8.92
C MET A 1 10.97 -4.37 -7.50
N LEU A 2 9.72 -3.94 -7.25
CA LEU A 2 9.11 -3.98 -5.91
C LEU A 2 9.00 -5.40 -5.30
N LEU A 3 8.51 -6.38 -6.09
CA LEU A 3 8.46 -7.79 -5.68
C LEU A 3 9.85 -8.35 -5.35
N LEU A 4 10.87 -8.01 -6.13
CA LEU A 4 12.26 -8.46 -5.89
C LEU A 4 12.82 -7.87 -4.59
N ALA A 5 12.51 -6.61 -4.29
CA ALA A 5 12.93 -5.97 -3.04
C ALA A 5 12.21 -6.59 -1.81
N LEU A 6 10.94 -6.98 -1.95
CA LEU A 6 10.22 -7.74 -0.93
C LEU A 6 10.82 -9.14 -0.72
N LEU A 7 11.19 -9.83 -1.81
CA LEU A 7 11.86 -11.13 -1.74
C LEU A 7 13.22 -11.04 -1.03
N ALA A 8 13.97 -9.97 -1.24
CA ALA A 8 15.24 -9.73 -0.57
C ALA A 8 15.09 -9.52 0.96
N LEU A 9 13.91 -9.11 1.44
CA LEU A 9 13.62 -8.94 2.87
C LEU A 9 13.22 -10.24 3.57
N VAL A 10 12.89 -11.30 2.83
CA VAL A 10 12.40 -12.57 3.41
C VAL A 10 13.38 -13.19 4.42
N PRO A 11 14.70 -13.24 4.20
CA PRO A 11 15.63 -13.81 5.18
C PRO A 11 15.67 -13.02 6.49
N LEU A 12 15.38 -11.72 6.43
CA LEU A 12 15.42 -10.82 7.57
C LEU A 12 14.08 -10.77 8.31
N LEU A 13 12.97 -10.90 7.57
CA LEU A 13 11.60 -10.85 8.06
C LEU A 13 10.82 -12.06 7.47
N PRO A 14 10.98 -13.28 8.02
CA PRO A 14 10.39 -14.49 7.44
C PRO A 14 8.86 -14.56 7.56
N ASN A 15 8.26 -13.74 8.42
CA ASN A 15 6.82 -13.67 8.65
C ASN A 15 6.16 -12.45 8.00
N LEU A 16 6.72 -11.95 6.88
CA LEU A 16 6.11 -10.84 6.15
C LEU A 16 4.65 -11.16 5.79
N PRO A 17 3.73 -10.17 5.85
CA PRO A 17 2.31 -10.39 5.56
C PRO A 17 2.04 -11.09 4.22
N PHE A 18 2.82 -10.80 3.18
CA PHE A 18 2.66 -11.44 1.87
C PHE A 18 2.96 -12.96 1.90
N ILE A 19 3.83 -13.42 2.80
CA ILE A 19 4.13 -14.85 3.01
C ILE A 19 2.98 -15.50 3.76
N ALA A 20 2.41 -14.83 4.76
CA ALA A 20 1.24 -15.33 5.48
C ALA A 20 0.03 -15.45 4.54
N VAL A 21 -0.21 -14.43 3.71
CA VAL A 21 -1.30 -14.38 2.73
C VAL A 21 -1.11 -15.40 1.60
N ALA A 22 0.11 -15.84 1.30
CA ALA A 22 0.38 -16.89 0.32
C ALA A 22 -0.36 -18.21 0.61
N LYS A 23 -0.68 -18.47 1.88
CA LYS A 23 -1.41 -19.67 2.32
C LYS A 23 -2.92 -19.57 2.06
N LEU A 24 -3.45 -18.39 1.75
CA LEU A 24 -4.87 -18.19 1.51
C LEU A 24 -5.25 -18.61 0.08
N ALA A 25 -6.50 -19.05 -0.07
CA ALA A 25 -7.08 -19.33 -1.39
C ALA A 25 -6.97 -18.10 -2.31
N ILE A 26 -6.72 -18.33 -3.61
CA ILE A 26 -6.44 -17.26 -4.57
C ILE A 26 -7.56 -16.21 -4.66
N TRP A 27 -8.82 -16.62 -4.53
CA TRP A 27 -9.95 -15.70 -4.56
C TRP A 27 -9.96 -14.73 -3.37
N LYS A 28 -9.54 -15.16 -2.17
CA LYS A 28 -9.40 -14.29 -1.00
C LYS A 28 -8.30 -13.24 -1.23
N ARG A 29 -7.23 -13.64 -1.90
CA ARG A 29 -6.10 -12.76 -2.25
C ARG A 29 -6.52 -11.70 -3.27
N ILE A 30 -7.31 -12.08 -4.28
CA ILE A 30 -7.89 -11.15 -5.26
C ILE A 30 -8.85 -10.15 -4.57
N LEU A 31 -9.70 -10.63 -3.64
CA LEU A 31 -10.57 -9.75 -2.87
C LEU A 31 -9.78 -8.76 -2.01
N ALA A 32 -8.65 -9.17 -1.42
CA ALA A 32 -7.76 -8.27 -0.69
C ALA A 32 -7.20 -7.17 -1.61
N CYS A 33 -6.81 -7.50 -2.85
CA CYS A 33 -6.34 -6.52 -3.83
C CYS A 33 -7.45 -5.53 -4.21
N LEU A 34 -8.70 -6.00 -4.37
CA LEU A 34 -9.85 -5.12 -4.62
C LEU A 34 -10.15 -4.21 -3.43
N TYR A 35 -10.02 -4.74 -2.21
CA TYR A 35 -10.17 -3.95 -1.00
C TYR A 35 -9.10 -2.85 -0.93
N GLY A 36 -7.81 -3.18 -1.11
CA GLY A 36 -6.72 -2.20 -1.16
C GLY A 36 -6.97 -1.14 -2.23
N GLY A 37 -7.21 -1.59 -3.46
CA GLY A 37 -7.47 -0.72 -4.61
C GLY A 37 -8.67 0.20 -4.44
N LEU A 38 -9.78 -0.25 -3.86
CA LEU A 38 -11.01 0.57 -3.73
C LEU A 38 -11.10 1.28 -2.38
N TYR A 39 -11.17 0.50 -1.30
CA TYR A 39 -11.45 1.03 0.04
C TYR A 39 -10.34 1.96 0.51
N GLU A 40 -9.09 1.54 0.38
CA GLU A 40 -7.97 2.34 0.89
C GLU A 40 -7.76 3.61 0.07
N GLU A 41 -7.96 3.57 -1.26
CA GLU A 41 -7.83 4.77 -2.08
C GLU A 41 -9.01 5.75 -1.89
N ILE A 42 -10.23 5.28 -1.63
CA ILE A 42 -11.33 6.16 -1.22
C ILE A 42 -10.99 6.86 0.11
N LEU A 43 -10.57 6.10 1.11
CA LEU A 43 -10.23 6.67 2.42
C LEU A 43 -9.03 7.63 2.32
N THR A 44 -7.98 7.23 1.62
CA THR A 44 -6.71 7.97 1.65
C THR A 44 -6.64 9.08 0.63
N ARG A 45 -7.12 8.87 -0.61
CA ARG A 45 -7.04 9.89 -1.67
C ARG A 45 -8.26 10.78 -1.67
N LEU A 46 -9.44 10.16 -1.79
CA LEU A 46 -10.67 10.95 -1.90
C LEU A 46 -10.94 11.71 -0.61
N PHE A 47 -10.80 11.06 0.55
CA PHE A 47 -11.05 11.70 1.84
C PHE A 47 -9.80 12.40 2.41
N LEU A 48 -8.75 11.67 2.82
CA LEU A 48 -7.64 12.28 3.58
C LEU A 48 -6.81 13.29 2.78
N VAL A 49 -6.34 12.95 1.58
CA VAL A 49 -5.55 13.89 0.76
C VAL A 49 -6.37 15.14 0.47
N THR A 50 -7.64 14.99 0.06
CA THR A 50 -8.51 16.14 -0.22
C THR A 50 -8.73 17.02 1.00
N LEU A 51 -9.03 16.43 2.17
CA LEU A 51 -9.25 17.15 3.42
C LEU A 51 -8.00 17.92 3.87
N ILE A 52 -6.85 17.25 3.90
CA ILE A 52 -5.58 17.86 4.32
C ILE A 52 -5.13 18.92 3.32
N ALA A 53 -5.29 18.66 2.02
CA ALA A 53 -4.98 19.62 0.97
C ALA A 53 -5.84 20.88 1.09
N TRP A 54 -7.14 20.72 1.38
CA TRP A 54 -8.06 21.84 1.60
C TRP A 54 -7.65 22.67 2.83
N LEU A 55 -7.34 22.02 3.95
CA LEU A 55 -6.85 22.69 5.16
C LEU A 55 -5.51 23.43 4.90
N ALA A 56 -4.58 22.79 4.20
CA ALA A 56 -3.29 23.38 3.85
C ALA A 56 -3.45 24.59 2.92
N ASN A 57 -4.34 24.53 1.92
CA ASN A 57 -4.64 25.66 1.05
C ASN A 57 -5.23 26.86 1.83
N LYS A 58 -6.14 26.58 2.78
CA LYS A 58 -6.74 27.59 3.65
C LYS A 58 -5.69 28.25 4.55
N ALA A 59 -4.80 27.45 5.15
CA ALA A 59 -3.71 27.94 6.00
C ALA A 59 -2.71 28.81 5.22
N LEU A 60 -2.43 28.46 3.96
CA LEU A 60 -1.55 29.22 3.07
C LEU A 60 -2.21 30.48 2.48
N ARG A 61 -3.44 30.83 2.91
CA ARG A 61 -4.23 31.99 2.44
C ARG A 61 -4.37 32.02 0.91
N LYS A 62 -4.42 30.86 0.26
CA LYS A 62 -4.64 30.77 -1.18
C LYS A 62 -6.14 30.87 -1.44
N SER A 63 -6.59 32.01 -1.96
CA SER A 63 -8.00 32.33 -2.23
C SER A 63 -8.54 31.74 -3.54
N ASN A 64 -7.68 31.19 -4.39
CA ASN A 64 -8.10 30.62 -5.67
C ASN A 64 -8.56 29.18 -5.49
N ALA A 65 -9.57 28.76 -6.26
CA ALA A 65 -10.09 27.38 -6.28
C ALA A 65 -9.07 26.32 -6.74
N ARG A 66 -7.85 26.72 -7.12
CA ARG A 66 -6.80 25.84 -7.60
C ARG A 66 -5.96 25.30 -6.43
N LEU A 67 -5.77 23.98 -6.41
CA LEU A 67 -4.90 23.32 -5.45
C LEU A 67 -3.44 23.80 -5.61
N SER A 68 -2.86 24.34 -4.54
CA SER A 68 -1.44 24.69 -4.48
C SER A 68 -0.55 23.44 -4.63
N PRO A 69 0.54 23.49 -5.41
CA PRO A 69 1.53 22.42 -5.44
C PRO A 69 2.07 22.07 -4.05
N ALA A 70 2.29 23.06 -3.18
CA ALA A 70 2.77 22.85 -1.82
C ALA A 70 1.71 22.15 -0.96
N ALA A 71 0.44 22.60 -1.02
CA ALA A 71 -0.65 21.95 -0.29
C ALA A 71 -0.85 20.49 -0.71
N PHE A 72 -0.71 20.20 -2.01
CA PHE A 72 -0.70 18.83 -2.50
C PHE A 72 0.45 18.01 -1.93
N TRP A 73 1.69 18.49 -2.01
CA TRP A 73 2.83 17.68 -1.54
C TRP A 73 2.79 17.47 -0.02
N ILE A 74 2.40 18.48 0.76
CA ILE A 74 2.21 18.34 2.21
C ILE A 74 1.16 17.27 2.51
N SER A 75 -0.03 17.37 1.91
CA SER A 75 -1.10 16.38 2.12
C SER A 75 -0.68 14.99 1.67
N ASN A 76 -0.05 14.85 0.50
CA ASN A 76 0.38 13.57 -0.03
C ASN A 76 1.44 12.90 0.85
N LEU A 77 2.42 13.66 1.35
CA LEU A 77 3.46 13.13 2.24
C LEU A 77 2.91 12.74 3.62
N VAL A 78 2.01 13.56 4.19
CA VAL A 78 1.34 13.22 5.46
C VAL A 78 0.53 11.93 5.29
N VAL A 79 -0.28 11.83 4.23
CA VAL A 79 -1.07 10.62 3.96
C VAL A 79 -0.18 9.42 3.66
N ALA A 80 0.97 9.59 3.01
CA ALA A 80 1.91 8.50 2.78
C ALA A 80 2.48 7.92 4.09
N ILE A 81 2.81 8.78 5.06
CA ILE A 81 3.23 8.35 6.40
C ILE A 81 2.08 7.62 7.11
N LEU A 82 0.89 8.22 7.12
CA LEU A 82 -0.29 7.61 7.75
C LEU A 82 -0.64 6.25 7.12
N PHE A 83 -0.52 6.15 5.79
CA PHE A 83 -0.75 4.91 5.06
C PHE A 83 0.26 3.83 5.47
N GLY A 84 1.56 4.16 5.54
CA GLY A 84 2.57 3.22 6.01
C GLY A 84 2.39 2.79 7.46
N LEU A 85 2.03 3.71 8.35
CA LEU A 85 1.69 3.38 9.74
C LEU A 85 0.40 2.56 9.86
N GLY A 86 -0.58 2.82 9.00
CA GLY A 86 -1.85 2.09 8.93
C GLY A 86 -1.70 0.61 8.59
N HIS A 87 -0.53 0.20 8.07
CA HIS A 87 -0.18 -1.20 7.82
C HIS A 87 0.47 -1.91 9.01
N LEU A 88 0.80 -1.21 10.10
CA LEU A 88 1.37 -1.84 11.30
C LEU A 88 0.38 -2.77 12.03
N PRO A 89 -0.92 -2.44 12.18
CA PRO A 89 -1.89 -3.35 12.78
C PRO A 89 -1.97 -4.69 12.05
N SER A 90 -1.98 -4.71 10.72
CA SER A 90 -2.00 -5.97 9.96
C SER A 90 -0.69 -6.74 10.09
N ALA A 91 0.46 -6.06 10.11
CA ALA A 91 1.75 -6.69 10.39
C ALA A 91 1.80 -7.32 11.79
N SER A 92 1.20 -6.68 12.80
CA SER A 92 1.22 -7.16 14.18
C SER A 92 0.50 -8.49 14.39
N LEU A 93 -0.38 -8.88 13.45
CA LEU A 93 -1.07 -10.16 13.47
C LEU A 93 -0.15 -11.35 13.16
N VAL A 94 1.00 -11.10 12.51
CA VAL A 94 1.88 -12.15 12.00
C VAL A 94 3.34 -11.99 12.43
N MET A 95 3.74 -10.82 12.92
CA MET A 95 5.10 -10.56 13.37
C MET A 95 5.18 -9.42 14.42
N PRO A 96 6.19 -9.43 15.31
CA PRO A 96 6.40 -8.33 16.26
C PRO A 96 6.71 -7.00 15.55
N ILE A 97 6.17 -5.89 16.07
CA ILE A 97 6.46 -4.55 15.55
C ILE A 97 7.81 -4.07 16.10
N THR A 98 8.87 -4.31 15.33
CA THR A 98 10.22 -3.81 15.61
C THR A 98 10.49 -2.51 14.84
N PRO A 99 11.54 -1.72 15.20
CA PRO A 99 11.93 -0.54 14.42
C PRO A 99 12.18 -0.85 12.94
N LEU A 100 12.70 -2.03 12.63
CA LEU A 100 12.88 -2.48 11.25
C LEU A 100 11.54 -2.69 10.53
N VAL A 101 10.55 -3.29 11.18
CA VAL A 101 9.20 -3.46 10.60
C VAL A 101 8.55 -2.10 10.32
N VAL A 102 8.69 -1.15 11.25
CA VAL A 102 8.22 0.23 11.06
C VAL A 102 8.92 0.88 9.87
N ALA A 103 10.24 0.74 9.76
CA ALA A 103 11.00 1.27 8.64
C ALA A 103 10.56 0.67 7.30
N VAL A 104 10.35 -0.65 7.23
CA VAL A 104 9.86 -1.34 6.03
C VAL A 104 8.45 -0.89 5.68
N ALA A 105 7.55 -0.79 6.66
CA ALA A 105 6.17 -0.36 6.46
C ALA A 105 6.10 1.08 5.95
N LEU A 106 6.84 2.01 6.55
CA LEU A 106 6.93 3.39 6.08
C LEU A 106 7.58 3.51 4.70
N SER A 107 8.60 2.71 4.42
CA SER A 107 9.30 2.78 3.13
C SER A 107 8.42 2.26 2.00
N PHE A 108 8.02 0.98 2.04
CA PHE A 108 7.33 0.36 0.91
C PHE A 108 5.93 0.92 0.71
N ASN A 109 5.12 0.96 1.77
CA ASN A 109 3.76 1.46 1.69
C ASN A 109 3.74 2.99 1.51
N GLY A 110 4.66 3.72 2.15
CA GLY A 110 4.77 5.17 1.96
C GLY A 110 5.18 5.55 0.55
N ILE A 111 6.18 4.89 -0.04
CA ILE A 111 6.56 5.13 -1.45
C ILE A 111 5.38 4.82 -2.38
N ALA A 112 4.70 3.69 -2.18
CA ALA A 112 3.50 3.35 -2.95
C ALA A 112 2.42 4.45 -2.84
N ALA A 113 2.12 4.89 -1.61
CA ALA A 113 1.15 5.94 -1.35
C ALA A 113 1.52 7.28 -2.00
N VAL A 114 2.81 7.66 -2.02
CA VAL A 114 3.26 8.86 -2.73
C VAL A 114 2.95 8.75 -4.22
N VAL A 115 3.26 7.60 -4.83
CA VAL A 115 3.02 7.34 -6.26
C VAL A 115 1.52 7.37 -6.57
N PHE A 116 0.69 6.70 -5.76
CA PHE A 116 -0.76 6.68 -5.91
C PHE A 116 -1.35 8.09 -5.77
N GLY A 117 -0.87 8.90 -4.84
CA GLY A 117 -1.31 10.29 -4.73
C GLY A 117 -0.91 11.17 -5.91
N VAL A 118 0.25 10.92 -6.54
CA VAL A 118 0.64 11.59 -7.79
C VAL A 118 -0.27 11.17 -8.95
N LEU A 119 -0.66 9.89 -9.03
CA LEU A 119 -1.62 9.40 -10.01
C LEU A 119 -3.01 9.99 -9.78
N TYR A 120 -3.48 10.03 -8.53
CA TYR A 120 -4.73 10.68 -8.15
C TYR A 120 -4.79 12.13 -8.65
N ARG A 121 -3.73 12.90 -8.39
CA ARG A 121 -3.66 14.30 -8.86
C ARG A 121 -3.66 14.44 -10.37
N LYS A 122 -2.99 13.55 -11.09
CA LYS A 122 -2.79 13.67 -12.55
C LYS A 122 -3.90 13.04 -13.37
N ARG A 123 -4.55 12.01 -12.86
CA ARG A 123 -5.43 11.12 -13.64
C ARG A 123 -6.73 10.71 -12.91
N GLY A 124 -6.98 11.21 -11.70
CA GLY A 124 -8.20 10.91 -10.97
C GLY A 124 -8.11 9.67 -10.07
N LEU A 125 -9.19 9.41 -9.33
CA LEU A 125 -9.27 8.38 -8.31
C LEU A 125 -9.12 6.97 -8.90
N GLU A 126 -9.77 6.73 -10.04
CA GLU A 126 -9.79 5.44 -10.74
C GLU A 126 -8.37 5.00 -11.13
N ALA A 127 -7.53 5.95 -11.55
CA ALA A 127 -6.13 5.66 -11.88
C ALA A 127 -5.31 5.25 -10.66
N ALA A 128 -5.57 5.83 -9.49
CA ALA A 128 -4.92 5.43 -8.25
C ALA A 128 -5.43 4.05 -7.80
N MET A 129 -6.75 3.79 -7.92
CA MET A 129 -7.37 2.51 -7.59
C MET A 129 -6.80 1.36 -8.44
N VAL A 130 -6.70 1.55 -9.76
CA VAL A 130 -6.14 0.53 -10.67
C VAL A 130 -4.66 0.31 -10.38
N ALA A 131 -3.89 1.37 -10.10
CA ALA A 131 -2.47 1.25 -9.80
C ALA A 131 -2.23 0.48 -8.49
N HIS A 132 -3.00 0.79 -7.44
CA HIS A 132 -2.91 0.09 -6.16
C HIS A 132 -3.36 -1.36 -6.28
N PHE A 133 -4.53 -1.62 -6.88
CA PHE A 133 -4.98 -2.98 -7.19
C PHE A 133 -3.92 -3.78 -7.94
N THR A 134 -3.27 -3.18 -8.95
CA THR A 134 -2.24 -3.86 -9.74
C THR A 134 -0.99 -4.16 -8.91
N ALA A 135 -0.56 -3.23 -8.04
CA ALA A 135 0.56 -3.45 -7.13
C ALA A 135 0.27 -4.63 -6.19
N ASP A 136 -0.91 -4.63 -5.57
CA ASP A 136 -1.37 -5.72 -4.71
C ASP A 136 -1.50 -7.03 -5.47
N PHE A 137 -2.01 -7.01 -6.70
CA PHE A 137 -2.13 -8.22 -7.51
C PHE A 137 -0.76 -8.84 -7.80
N VAL A 138 0.24 -8.01 -8.13
CA VAL A 138 1.61 -8.48 -8.33
C VAL A 138 2.19 -9.06 -7.04
N ILE A 139 2.00 -8.41 -5.90
CA ILE A 139 2.55 -8.84 -4.61
C ILE A 139 1.83 -10.07 -4.09
N TYR A 140 0.51 -10.02 -4.01
CA TYR A 140 -0.31 -11.00 -3.33
C TYR A 140 -0.86 -12.07 -4.23
N VAL A 141 -0.86 -11.96 -5.57
CA VAL A 141 -1.33 -13.04 -6.47
C VAL A 141 -0.15 -13.67 -7.22
N VAL A 142 0.61 -12.86 -7.95
CA VAL A 142 1.74 -13.33 -8.78
C VAL A 142 2.93 -13.76 -7.91
N GLY A 143 3.29 -12.97 -6.89
CA GLY A 143 4.44 -13.22 -6.02
C GLY A 143 4.46 -14.63 -5.41
N PRO A 144 3.42 -15.05 -4.68
CA PRO A 144 3.38 -16.39 -4.10
C PRO A 144 3.38 -17.52 -5.13
N ALA A 145 2.77 -17.33 -6.30
CA ALA A 145 2.82 -18.32 -7.37
C ALA A 145 4.26 -18.53 -7.87
N PHE A 146 5.02 -17.45 -8.01
CA PHE A 146 6.44 -17.50 -8.38
C PHE A 146 7.32 -18.12 -7.28
N ILE A 147 7.04 -17.88 -5.99
CA ILE A 147 7.78 -18.53 -4.89
C ILE A 147 7.51 -20.04 -4.86
N ALA A 148 6.25 -20.46 -5.08
CA ALA A 148 5.89 -21.87 -5.13
C ALA A 148 6.62 -22.65 -6.23
N THR A 149 6.96 -21.99 -7.35
CA THR A 149 7.78 -22.61 -8.40
C THR A 149 9.26 -22.73 -8.05
N LEU A 150 9.77 -21.91 -7.12
CA LEU A 150 11.17 -21.93 -6.68
C LEU A 150 11.44 -22.91 -5.52
N ASN A 151 10.43 -23.18 -4.69
CA ASN A 151 10.48 -24.15 -3.61
C ASN A 151 9.20 -25.01 -3.63
N PRO A 152 9.22 -26.18 -4.30
CA PRO A 152 8.07 -27.07 -4.37
C PRO A 152 7.90 -27.81 -3.03
N VAL A 153 7.53 -27.10 -1.97
CA VAL A 153 6.96 -27.73 -0.77
C VAL A 153 5.46 -27.91 -1.06
N PRO A 154 4.88 -29.11 -0.85
CA PRO A 154 3.47 -29.34 -1.15
C PRO A 154 2.61 -28.40 -0.30
N ILE A 155 1.85 -27.52 -0.96
CA ILE A 155 0.80 -26.75 -0.29
C ILE A 155 -0.29 -27.77 0.03
N ARG A 156 -0.35 -28.24 1.27
CA ARG A 156 -1.49 -29.03 1.74
C ARG A 156 -2.70 -28.09 1.71
N THR A 157 -3.64 -28.40 0.82
CA THR A 157 -4.93 -27.72 0.75
C THR A 157 -5.90 -28.48 1.63
N ASP A 158 -5.80 -28.27 2.94
CA ASP A 158 -6.82 -28.67 3.89
C ASP A 158 -8.01 -27.72 3.68
N SER A 159 -9.01 -28.18 2.91
CA SER A 159 -10.31 -27.54 2.74
C SER A 159 -11.12 -27.57 4.04
#